data_AF-A0A7V8STK2-F1
#
_entry.id   AF-A0A7V8STK2-F1
#
_cell.length_a   1.000
_cell.length_b   1.000
_cell.length_c   1.000
_cell.angle_alpha   90.00
_cell.angle_beta   90.00
_cell.angle_gamma   90.00
#
_symmetry.space_group_name_H-M   'P 1'
#
loop_
_entity.id
_entity.type
_entity.pdbx_description
1 polymer ?
#
loop_
_entity_poly.entity_id
_entity_poly.type
_entity_poly.pdbx_seq_one_letter_code
_entity_poly.pdbx_strand_id
1 'polypeptide(L)'
;MDRAELIQELHKIAGEMAKPGQDSSPVEGAGEGGDTSLIDRYGFSSLDALEYLLILEEKFEVVFEDEDLTEETLFSIDGLATYILQQKVSGSPSS
;
A
#
# COMPACT_ATOMS: atom_id res chain seq x y z
N MET A 1 -1.70 16.88 2.16
CA MET A 1 -2.20 15.59 1.67
C MET A 1 -2.86 14.92 2.83
N ASP A 2 -4.17 14.82 2.76
CA ASP A 2 -4.99 14.22 3.79
C ASP A 2 -5.05 12.71 3.60
N ARG A 3 -5.36 11.97 4.68
CA ARG A 3 -5.38 10.50 4.66
C ARG A 3 -6.25 9.92 3.55
N ALA A 4 -7.39 10.55 3.26
CA ALA A 4 -8.29 10.11 2.20
C ALA A 4 -7.65 10.24 0.80
N GLU A 5 -6.93 11.34 0.56
CA GLU A 5 -6.18 11.54 -0.70
C GLU A 5 -5.06 10.51 -0.82
N LEU A 6 -4.38 10.19 0.29
CA LEU A 6 -3.35 9.16 0.31
C LEU A 6 -3.87 7.79 -0.02
N ILE A 7 -4.96 7.36 0.59
CA ILE A 7 -5.58 6.07 0.29
C ILE A 7 -5.97 5.98 -1.19
N GLN A 8 -6.54 7.05 -1.76
CA GLN A 8 -6.85 7.08 -3.19
C GLN A 8 -5.61 6.96 -4.07
N GLU A 9 -4.54 7.67 -3.72
CA GLU A 9 -3.30 7.62 -4.48
C GLU A 9 -2.61 6.25 -4.37
N LEU A 10 -2.62 5.63 -3.19
CA LEU A 10 -2.11 4.27 -2.98
C LEU A 10 -2.88 3.26 -3.85
N HIS A 11 -4.21 3.31 -3.83
CA HIS A 11 -5.04 2.46 -4.68
C HIS A 11 -4.77 2.66 -6.18
N LYS A 12 -4.50 3.89 -6.59
CA LYS A 12 -4.17 4.21 -7.99
C LYS A 12 -2.83 3.59 -8.40
N ILE A 13 -1.77 3.81 -7.62
CA ILE A 13 -0.44 3.23 -7.89
C ILE A 13 -0.53 1.70 -7.93
N ALA A 14 -1.26 1.11 -6.97
CA ALA A 14 -1.42 -0.33 -6.91
C ALA A 14 -2.16 -0.87 -8.15
N GLY A 15 -3.19 -0.15 -8.61
CA GLY A 15 -3.92 -0.48 -9.84
C GLY A 15 -3.10 -0.31 -11.12
N GLU A 16 -2.17 0.65 -11.16
CA GLU A 16 -1.24 0.82 -12.29
C GLU A 16 -0.22 -0.31 -12.40
N MET A 17 0.19 -0.89 -11.26
CA MET A 17 1.08 -2.05 -11.24
C MET A 17 0.36 -3.38 -11.50
N ALA A 18 -0.92 -3.46 -11.15
CA ALA A 18 -1.73 -4.64 -11.42
C ALA A 18 -1.81 -4.86 -12.95
N LYS A 19 -1.33 -6.02 -13.42
CA LYS A 19 -1.25 -6.31 -14.86
C LYS A 19 -2.65 -6.30 -15.49
N PRO A 20 -2.87 -5.54 -16.58
CA PRO A 20 -4.13 -5.59 -17.31
C PRO A 20 -4.24 -6.95 -18.01
N GLY A 21 -5.06 -7.85 -17.47
CA GLY A 21 -5.31 -9.17 -18.06
C GLY A 21 -5.26 -10.36 -17.11
N GLN A 22 -5.00 -10.15 -15.82
CA GLN A 22 -5.39 -11.17 -14.84
C GLN A 22 -6.91 -11.04 -14.68
N ASP A 23 -7.63 -12.10 -15.04
CA ASP A 23 -9.08 -12.21 -14.95
C ASP A 23 -9.55 -11.83 -13.54
N SER A 24 -9.87 -10.55 -13.35
CA SER A 24 -10.65 -10.07 -12.23
C SER A 24 -12.09 -10.48 -12.48
N SER A 25 -12.34 -11.80 -12.50
CA SER A 25 -13.62 -12.26 -11.98
C SER A 25 -13.75 -11.60 -10.60
N PRO A 26 -14.81 -10.81 -10.34
CA PRO A 26 -15.03 -10.31 -9.00
C PRO A 26 -15.05 -11.55 -8.11
N VAL A 27 -14.17 -11.62 -7.13
CA VAL A 27 -14.36 -12.57 -6.04
C VAL A 27 -15.70 -12.19 -5.42
N GLU A 28 -16.75 -12.92 -5.81
CA GLU A 28 -18.08 -12.88 -5.21
C GLU A 28 -17.87 -13.31 -3.75
N GLY A 29 -17.61 -12.33 -2.90
CA GLY A 29 -16.98 -12.54 -1.61
C GLY A 29 -16.29 -11.32 -1.01
N ALA A 30 -16.21 -10.19 -1.75
CA ALA A 30 -15.96 -8.87 -1.16
C ALA A 30 -17.19 -8.44 -0.33
N GLY A 31 -17.40 -9.15 0.78
CA GLY A 31 -18.27 -8.74 1.86
C GLY A 31 -17.84 -7.35 2.32
N GLU A 32 -18.85 -6.52 2.54
CA GLU A 32 -18.77 -5.17 3.05
C GLU A 32 -17.78 -5.08 4.24
N GLY A 33 -16.73 -4.26 4.10
CA GLY A 33 -16.08 -3.62 5.26
C GLY A 33 -14.81 -4.25 5.87
N GLY A 34 -13.99 -4.99 5.13
CA GLY A 34 -12.70 -5.47 5.65
C GLY A 34 -11.53 -5.08 4.76
N ASP A 35 -10.46 -4.57 5.38
CA ASP A 35 -9.13 -4.34 4.80
C ASP A 35 -8.70 -5.49 3.86
N THR A 36 -8.91 -5.34 2.56
CA THR A 36 -8.51 -6.36 1.58
C THR A 36 -7.03 -6.18 1.28
N SER A 37 -6.26 -7.24 1.54
CA SER A 37 -4.82 -7.33 1.27
C SER A 37 -4.47 -6.86 -0.16
N LEU A 38 -3.29 -6.27 -0.36
CA LEU A 38 -2.75 -5.99 -1.70
C LEU A 38 -2.73 -7.25 -2.58
N ILE A 39 -2.48 -8.41 -1.98
CA ILE A 39 -2.50 -9.71 -2.65
C ILE A 39 -3.92 -10.04 -3.10
N ASP A 40 -4.90 -10.02 -2.19
CA ASP A 40 -6.30 -10.36 -2.51
C ASP A 40 -6.95 -9.37 -3.47
N ARG A 41 -6.62 -8.07 -3.35
CA ARG A 41 -7.26 -7.01 -4.11
C ARG A 41 -6.63 -6.78 -5.48
N TYR A 42 -5.30 -6.83 -5.56
CA TYR A 42 -4.55 -6.47 -6.78
C TYR A 42 -3.82 -7.66 -7.41
N GLY A 43 -3.88 -8.84 -6.79
CA GLY A 43 -3.19 -10.03 -7.29
C GLY A 43 -1.66 -9.93 -7.16
N PHE A 44 -1.16 -9.09 -6.25
CA PHE A 44 0.29 -8.88 -6.09
C PHE A 44 0.97 -10.18 -5.66
N SER A 45 2.05 -10.54 -6.35
CA SER A 45 3.02 -11.48 -5.80
C SER A 45 3.87 -10.80 -4.71
N SER A 46 4.62 -11.59 -3.94
CA SER A 46 5.57 -11.04 -2.96
C SER A 46 6.60 -10.10 -3.60
N LEU A 47 6.95 -10.33 -4.87
CA LEU A 47 7.83 -9.43 -5.61
C LEU A 47 7.13 -8.11 -5.96
N ASP A 48 5.89 -8.19 -6.49
CA ASP A 48 5.12 -6.99 -6.83
C ASP A 48 4.85 -6.14 -5.56
N ALA A 49 4.62 -6.78 -4.41
CA ALA A 49 4.47 -6.09 -3.14
C ALA A 49 5.75 -5.34 -2.72
N LEU A 50 6.94 -5.93 -2.90
CA LEU A 50 8.20 -5.23 -2.62
C LEU A 50 8.45 -4.09 -3.62
N GLU A 51 8.20 -4.30 -4.91
CA GLU A 51 8.29 -3.24 -5.93
C GLU A 51 7.34 -2.08 -5.63
N TYR A 52 6.15 -2.39 -5.10
CA TYR A 52 5.18 -1.38 -4.68
C TYR A 52 5.76 -0.48 -3.60
N LEU A 53 6.34 -1.07 -2.54
CA LEU A 53 6.93 -0.31 -1.44
C LEU A 53 8.03 0.64 -1.93
N LEU A 54 8.91 0.18 -2.82
CA LEU A 54 9.97 1.02 -3.40
C LEU A 54 9.40 2.24 -4.13
N ILE A 55 8.30 2.08 -4.86
CA ILE A 55 7.60 3.20 -5.52
C ILE A 55 7.01 4.16 -4.47
N LEU A 56 6.46 3.64 -3.37
CA LEU A 56 5.93 4.45 -2.29
C LEU A 56 7.05 5.26 -1.59
N GLU A 57 8.21 4.65 -1.33
CA GLU A 57 9.39 5.31 -0.77
C GLU A 57 9.82 6.50 -1.63
N GLU A 58 10.02 6.25 -2.94
CA GLU A 58 10.46 7.28 -3.89
C GLU A 58 9.42 8.41 -3.98
N LYS A 59 8.13 8.07 -4.05
CA LYS A 59 7.05 9.04 -4.27
C LYS A 59 6.73 9.88 -3.04
N PHE A 60 6.80 9.28 -1.86
CA PHE A 60 6.41 9.95 -0.61
C PHE A 60 7.61 10.42 0.22
N GLU A 61 8.83 10.17 -0.25
CA GLU A 61 10.09 10.48 0.45
C GLU A 61 10.12 9.85 1.85
N VAL A 62 9.68 8.59 1.93
CA VAL A 62 9.69 7.78 3.15
C VAL A 62 10.63 6.58 2.96
N VAL A 63 10.99 5.94 4.07
CA VAL A 63 11.74 4.69 4.09
C VAL A 63 10.94 3.70 4.91
N PHE A 64 10.70 2.50 4.37
CA PHE A 64 10.15 1.38 5.14
C PHE A 64 11.30 0.53 5.65
N GLU A 65 11.50 0.53 6.96
CA GLU A 65 12.51 -0.31 7.58
C GLU A 65 12.06 -1.77 7.57
N ASP A 66 13.00 -2.71 7.36
CA ASP A 66 12.72 -4.16 7.30
C ASP A 66 11.97 -4.66 8.55
N GLU A 67 12.18 -4.01 9.70
CA GLU A 67 11.48 -4.30 10.96
C GLU A 67 10.00 -3.91 10.96
N ASP A 68 9.62 -2.91 10.15
CA ASP A 68 8.22 -2.46 9.98
C ASP A 68 7.47 -3.24 8.89
N LEU A 69 8.20 -3.99 8.06
CA LEU A 69 7.67 -4.83 6.98
C LEU A 69 7.01 -6.10 7.53
N THR A 70 5.92 -5.93 8.27
CA THR A 70 5.08 -7.03 8.74
C THR A 70 3.97 -7.33 7.75
N GLU A 71 3.42 -8.55 7.76
CA GLU A 71 2.25 -8.91 6.95
C GLU A 71 1.08 -7.92 7.16
N GLU A 72 0.90 -7.39 8.38
CA GLU A 72 -0.14 -6.42 8.69
C GLU A 72 0.10 -5.04 8.01
N THR A 73 1.35 -4.57 7.96
CA THR A 73 1.74 -3.31 7.30
C THR A 73 1.80 -3.45 5.78
N LEU A 74 2.29 -4.60 5.30
CA LEU A 74 2.56 -4.90 3.88
C LEU A 74 1.31 -5.19 3.07
N PHE A 75 0.25 -5.66 3.72
CA PHE A 75 -0.95 -6.09 3.00
C PHE A 75 -2.06 -5.05 2.98
N SER A 76 -2.04 -4.05 3.85
CA SER A 76 -3.17 -3.13 3.97
C SER A 76 -2.86 -1.74 3.42
N ILE A 77 -3.68 -1.25 2.48
CA ILE A 77 -3.63 0.15 2.01
C ILE A 77 -3.79 1.12 3.18
N ASP A 78 -4.63 0.77 4.15
CA ASP A 78 -4.87 1.57 5.35
C ASP A 78 -3.63 1.63 6.27
N GLY A 79 -2.94 0.49 6.41
CA GLY A 79 -1.66 0.38 7.14
C GLY A 79 -0.57 1.22 6.48
N LEU A 80 -0.40 1.09 5.17
CA LEU A 80 0.56 1.90 4.40
C LEU A 80 0.26 3.39 4.49
N ALA A 81 -1.01 3.79 4.38
CA ALA A 81 -1.40 5.20 4.53
C ALA A 81 -1.05 5.73 5.93
N THR A 82 -1.30 4.93 6.97
CA THR A 82 -0.99 5.30 8.35
C THR A 82 0.52 5.44 8.55
N TYR A 83 1.33 4.49 8.04
CA TYR A 83 2.79 4.54 8.13
C TYR A 83 3.37 5.77 7.45
N ILE A 84 2.99 6.03 6.20
CA ILE A 84 3.46 7.19 5.43
C ILE A 84 3.12 8.50 6.14
N LEU A 85 1.92 8.62 6.70
CA LEU A 85 1.52 9.80 7.46
C LEU A 85 2.34 9.95 8.75
N GLN A 86 2.58 8.86 9.47
CA GLN A 86 3.39 8.87 10.68
C GLN A 86 4.82 9.31 10.37
N GLN A 87 5.45 8.79 9.31
CA GLN A 87 6.79 9.22 8.91
C GLN A 87 6.83 10.69 8.49
N LYS A 88 5.81 11.18 7.77
CA LYS A 88 5.72 12.60 7.41
C LYS A 88 5.50 13.52 8.61
N VAL A 89 4.86 13.04 9.67
CA VAL A 89 4.69 13.81 10.92
C VAL A 89 5.94 13.73 11.80
N SER A 90 6.62 12.58 11.83
CA SER A 90 7.88 12.36 12.56
C SER A 90 9.10 12.93 11.85
N GLY A 91 8.97 13.33 10.57
CA GLY A 91 10.00 13.92 9.72
C GLY A 91 10.43 15.36 10.06
N SER A 92 10.53 15.71 11.35
CA SER A 92 11.24 16.89 11.85
C SER A 92 11.50 16.76 13.37
N PRO A 93 12.75 16.85 13.89
CA PRO A 93 14.07 16.56 13.32
C PRO A 93 14.87 15.56 14.20
N SER A 94 15.69 14.70 13.59
CA SER A 94 16.84 14.08 14.29
C SER A 94 18.12 14.75 13.82
N SER A 95 18.89 15.21 14.82
CA SER A 95 20.02 16.16 14.77
C SER A 95 21.25 15.71 13.98
#